data_AF-A0A9P6LQN0-F1
#
_entry.id   AF-A0A9P6LQN0-F1
#
_cell.length_a   1.000
_cell.length_b   1.000
_cell.length_c   1.000
_cell.angle_alpha   90.00
_cell.angle_beta   90.00
_cell.angle_gamma   90.00
#
_symmetry.space_group_name_H-M   'P 1'
#
loop_
_entity.id
_entity.type
_entity.pdbx_description
1 polymer ?
#
loop_
_entity_poly.entity_id
_entity_poly.type
_entity_poly.pdbx_seq_one_letter_code
_entity_poly.pdbx_strand_id
1 'polypeptide(L)'
;MTTNPYEQFMQAFRTRKTDEVVKITARKDSKSGKHIVLWNDIVNVFKNADYVIEGESAVPFLTDGNFEQIMPPRIAYRPGVVLDVVLEGRSPVDSTTTLVSLPPAGGKRYDDEFRMPSAECNTDLNALAQTIAALAVADNNVMCSTCIGPEESLISPNQVNSPCMQAIEAQTLTFKLLLEIMNEKQDQILQKQQHTLDRLAIIQSRLQALLTQTYELHEYPIPRLFIVLPKVDRSLNKLRSFFSVSYRLYFLCECGTHTMAEHSKKPPVIHLAKHEGYDLDKPSEFFERYGSYVLAMMYMVKFGISVAGLAIPPLASLKILEGLETAQDDAQYLKGNIGALVDETIKALQDFKSNHETGTELVTEYAAFDKLEALEGADLRQLESHLKVKDQNRVLGN
;
A
#
# COMPACT_ATOMS: atom_id res chain seq x y z
N MET A 1 14.46 33.37 -40.28
CA MET A 1 13.41 33.27 -39.23
C MET A 1 14.13 33.25 -37.90
N THR A 2 14.14 34.38 -37.18
CA THR A 2 14.73 34.49 -35.83
C THR A 2 13.75 33.88 -34.84
N THR A 3 13.98 32.62 -34.47
CA THR A 3 13.25 31.96 -33.39
C THR A 3 13.43 32.77 -32.11
N ASN A 4 12.31 33.06 -31.44
CA ASN A 4 12.28 33.81 -30.20
C ASN A 4 13.21 33.11 -29.17
N PRO A 5 14.22 33.80 -28.59
CA PRO A 5 15.11 33.19 -27.60
C PRO A 5 14.39 32.74 -26.32
N TYR A 6 13.09 33.08 -26.20
CA TYR A 6 12.18 32.62 -25.16
C TYR A 6 11.20 31.52 -25.63
N GLU A 7 11.45 30.83 -26.75
CA GLU A 7 10.90 29.48 -26.93
C GLU A 7 11.58 28.55 -25.91
N GLN A 8 11.16 28.74 -24.66
CA GLN A 8 11.50 27.95 -23.51
C GLN A 8 11.21 26.49 -23.85
N PHE A 9 12.09 25.60 -23.41
CA PHE A 9 11.84 24.17 -23.45
C PHE A 9 10.52 23.91 -22.72
N MET A 10 9.46 23.68 -23.48
CA MET A 10 8.09 23.53 -22.98
C MET A 10 7.63 22.13 -23.34
N GLN A 11 7.19 21.37 -22.35
CA GLN A 11 6.59 20.05 -22.52
C GLN A 11 5.09 20.20 -22.69
N ALA A 12 4.56 19.61 -23.74
CA ALA A 12 3.11 19.55 -23.96
C ALA A 12 2.51 18.36 -23.20
N PHE A 13 1.40 18.62 -22.53
CA PHE A 13 0.59 17.65 -21.79
C PHE A 13 -0.87 17.83 -22.18
N ARG A 14 -1.67 16.77 -22.12
CA ARG A 14 -3.14 16.87 -22.23
C ARG A 14 -3.82 15.85 -21.31
N THR A 15 -5.12 16.00 -21.12
CA THR A 15 -5.95 14.92 -20.58
C THR A 15 -6.70 14.25 -21.72
N ARG A 16 -6.88 12.93 -21.66
CA ARG A 16 -7.65 12.19 -22.69
C ARG A 16 -9.12 12.66 -22.79
N LYS A 17 -9.63 13.34 -21.77
CA LYS A 17 -11.03 13.78 -21.71
C LYS A 17 -11.28 15.08 -22.48
N THR A 18 -10.37 16.05 -22.34
CA THR A 18 -10.58 17.40 -22.90
C THR A 18 -9.85 17.61 -24.22
N ASP A 19 -8.85 16.78 -24.53
CA ASP A 19 -7.89 16.94 -25.63
C ASP A 19 -7.18 18.31 -25.66
N GLU A 20 -7.34 19.09 -24.58
CA GLU A 20 -6.72 20.40 -24.43
C GLU A 20 -5.24 20.24 -24.07
N VAL A 21 -4.38 20.83 -24.90
CA VAL A 21 -2.93 20.77 -24.72
C VAL A 21 -2.44 21.93 -23.87
N VAL A 22 -1.91 21.62 -22.68
CA VAL A 22 -1.25 22.56 -21.79
C VAL A 22 0.26 22.41 -21.89
N LYS A 23 0.99 23.53 -21.91
CA LYS A 23 2.45 23.54 -21.99
C LYS A 23 3.05 23.90 -20.63
N ILE A 24 3.95 23.06 -20.12
CA ILE A 24 4.66 23.26 -18.85
C ILE A 24 6.15 23.45 -19.14
N THR A 25 6.78 24.45 -18.52
CA THR A 25 8.19 24.75 -18.70
C THR A 25 9.09 23.63 -18.16
N ALA A 26 9.92 23.06 -19.03
CA ALA A 26 11.00 22.17 -18.66
C ALA A 26 12.21 22.97 -18.16
N ARG A 27 12.86 22.44 -17.13
CA ARG A 27 14.01 23.07 -16.45
C ARG A 27 15.26 22.26 -16.70
N LYS A 28 16.43 22.90 -16.72
CA LYS A 28 17.70 22.19 -16.82
C LYS A 28 18.06 21.61 -15.44
N ASP A 29 18.17 20.30 -15.35
CA ASP A 29 18.59 19.59 -14.15
C ASP A 29 20.07 19.88 -13.87
N SER A 30 20.40 20.32 -12.65
CA SER A 30 21.74 20.78 -12.31
C SER A 30 22.78 19.66 -12.28
N LYS A 31 22.36 18.41 -12.01
CA LYS A 31 23.26 17.25 -11.92
C LYS A 31 23.51 16.62 -13.28
N SER A 32 22.44 16.33 -14.02
CA SER A 32 22.52 15.64 -15.31
C SER A 32 22.73 16.56 -16.50
N GLY A 33 22.45 17.87 -16.35
CA GLY A 33 22.46 18.84 -17.45
C GLY A 33 21.31 18.67 -18.45
N LYS A 34 20.44 17.67 -18.27
CA LYS A 34 19.31 17.36 -19.14
C LYS A 34 18.09 18.21 -18.77
N HIS A 35 17.18 18.42 -19.72
CA HIS A 35 15.90 19.07 -19.42
C HIS A 35 14.93 18.08 -18.79
N ILE A 36 14.21 18.54 -17.77
CA ILE A 36 13.27 17.76 -16.96
C ILE A 36 11.99 18.55 -16.72
N VAL A 37 10.90 17.85 -16.42
CA VAL A 37 9.67 18.45 -15.90
C VAL A 37 9.45 17.94 -14.48
N LEU A 38 9.25 18.85 -13.53
CA LEU A 38 8.98 18.49 -12.14
C LEU A 38 7.54 17.96 -12.01
N TRP A 39 7.36 16.87 -11.27
CA TRP A 39 6.04 16.29 -11.03
C TRP A 39 5.08 17.28 -10.37
N ASN A 40 5.60 18.10 -9.44
CA ASN A 40 4.82 19.11 -8.75
C ASN A 40 4.24 20.16 -9.71
N ASP A 41 4.96 20.51 -10.78
CA ASP A 41 4.47 21.44 -11.80
C ASP A 41 3.30 20.80 -12.59
N ILE A 42 3.36 19.49 -12.85
CA ILE A 42 2.28 18.73 -13.50
C ILE A 42 1.05 18.67 -12.59
N VAL A 43 1.19 18.28 -11.32
CA VAL A 43 0.09 18.19 -10.34
C VAL A 43 -0.56 19.56 -10.08
N ASN A 44 0.22 20.65 -10.16
CA ASN A 44 -0.32 22.00 -10.01
C ASN A 44 -1.28 22.37 -11.15
N VAL A 45 -0.98 21.94 -12.37
CA VAL A 45 -1.80 22.19 -13.57
C VAL A 45 -2.95 21.18 -13.67
N PHE A 46 -2.67 19.90 -13.44
CA PHE A 46 -3.60 18.79 -13.51
C PHE A 46 -3.85 18.27 -12.10
N LYS A 47 -4.88 18.81 -11.44
CA LYS A 47 -5.25 18.38 -10.09
C LYS A 47 -5.60 16.89 -10.10
N ASN A 48 -5.06 16.16 -9.12
CA ASN A 48 -5.18 14.71 -8.98
C ASN A 48 -4.49 13.93 -10.11
N ALA A 49 -3.44 14.46 -10.74
CA ALA A 49 -2.60 13.67 -11.62
C ALA A 49 -1.97 12.50 -10.87
N ASP A 50 -2.12 11.30 -11.42
CA ASP A 50 -1.63 10.04 -10.87
C ASP A 50 -0.33 9.62 -11.60
N TYR A 51 -0.40 9.47 -12.92
CA TYR A 51 0.75 9.15 -13.77
C TYR A 51 0.64 9.76 -15.17
N VAL A 52 1.70 9.63 -15.97
CA VAL A 52 1.80 10.15 -17.33
C VAL A 52 2.07 9.01 -18.30
N ILE A 53 1.46 9.05 -19.47
CA ILE A 53 1.64 8.07 -20.55
C ILE A 53 2.02 8.76 -21.86
N GLU A 54 2.77 8.05 -22.68
CA GLU A 54 3.14 8.39 -24.05
C GLU A 54 2.59 7.29 -24.97
N GLY A 55 1.48 7.57 -25.64
CA GLY A 55 0.72 6.55 -26.36
C GLY A 55 0.16 5.49 -25.40
N GLU A 56 0.74 4.29 -25.43
CA GLU A 56 0.34 3.14 -24.60
C GLU A 56 1.35 2.85 -23.46
N SER A 57 2.47 3.58 -23.41
CA SER A 57 3.54 3.33 -22.44
C SER A 57 3.55 4.36 -21.32
N ALA A 58 3.64 3.90 -20.06
CA ALA A 58 3.84 4.79 -18.93
C ALA A 58 5.20 5.48 -19.00
N VAL A 59 5.24 6.79 -18.72
CA VAL A 59 6.48 7.56 -18.64
C VAL A 59 7.06 7.41 -17.24
N PRO A 60 8.20 6.73 -17.07
CA PRO A 60 8.77 6.50 -15.74
C PRO A 60 9.33 7.80 -15.15
N PHE A 61 9.32 7.88 -13.82
CA PHE A 61 10.11 8.88 -13.11
C PHE A 61 11.60 8.63 -13.29
N LEU A 62 12.40 9.70 -13.28
CA LEU A 62 13.85 9.57 -13.32
C LEU A 62 14.36 8.93 -12.03
N THR A 63 15.22 7.92 -12.18
CA THR A 63 15.94 7.25 -11.11
C THR A 63 17.42 7.58 -11.16
N ASP A 64 18.13 7.44 -10.03
CA ASP A 64 19.58 7.56 -9.98
C ASP A 64 20.27 6.24 -10.37
N GLY A 65 21.60 6.17 -10.17
CA GLY A 65 22.40 4.99 -10.47
C GLY A 65 22.09 3.76 -9.60
N ASN A 66 21.34 3.94 -8.51
CA ASN A 66 20.89 2.87 -7.61
C ASN A 66 19.44 2.44 -7.89
N PHE A 67 18.83 2.93 -8.97
CA PHE A 67 17.41 2.72 -9.30
C PHE A 67 16.44 3.34 -8.28
N GLU A 68 16.90 4.26 -7.42
CA GLU A 68 16.02 5.01 -6.53
C GLU A 68 15.46 6.24 -7.24
N GLN A 69 14.19 6.55 -6.99
CA GLN A 69 13.53 7.71 -7.58
C GLN A 69 14.19 9.02 -7.11
N ILE A 70 14.61 9.86 -8.05
CA ILE A 70 15.31 11.11 -7.70
C ILE A 70 14.31 12.12 -7.12
N MET A 71 14.57 12.62 -5.90
CA MET A 71 13.73 13.61 -5.22
C MET A 71 14.18 15.07 -5.43
N PRO A 72 13.27 16.02 -5.76
CA PRO A 72 11.84 15.83 -5.99
C PRO A 72 11.51 15.03 -7.28
N PRO A 73 10.35 14.34 -7.33
CA PRO A 73 9.96 13.53 -8.49
C PRO A 73 9.91 14.36 -9.77
N ARG A 74 10.42 13.77 -10.86
CA ARG A 74 10.59 14.45 -12.14
C ARG A 74 10.61 13.44 -13.28
N ILE A 75 10.18 13.86 -14.46
CA ILE A 75 10.23 13.07 -15.70
C ILE A 75 11.17 13.73 -16.71
N ALA A 76 11.69 12.94 -17.66
CA ALA A 76 12.49 13.45 -18.75
C ALA A 76 11.67 14.35 -19.69
N TYR A 77 12.27 15.46 -20.13
CA TYR A 77 11.69 16.28 -21.20
C TYR A 77 11.70 15.53 -22.54
N ARG A 78 10.57 15.53 -23.25
CA ARG A 78 10.32 14.87 -24.53
C ARG A 78 9.87 15.89 -25.58
N PRO A 79 10.81 16.50 -26.32
CA PRO A 79 10.51 17.57 -27.27
C PRO A 79 9.59 17.06 -28.40
N GLY A 80 8.58 17.85 -28.75
CA GLY A 80 7.66 17.54 -29.85
C GLY A 80 6.61 16.47 -29.55
N VAL A 81 6.62 15.89 -28.35
CA VAL A 81 5.64 14.88 -27.90
C VAL A 81 4.60 15.53 -27.00
N VAL A 82 3.32 15.16 -27.17
CA VAL A 82 2.25 15.49 -26.22
C VAL A 82 2.05 14.29 -25.30
N LEU A 83 2.22 14.48 -24.00
CA LEU A 83 2.06 13.42 -23.01
C LEU A 83 0.64 13.45 -22.43
N ASP A 84 0.01 12.28 -22.27
CA ASP A 84 -1.31 12.21 -21.64
C ASP A 84 -1.15 12.08 -20.13
N VAL A 85 -1.86 12.90 -19.37
CA VAL A 85 -1.91 12.85 -17.90
C VAL A 85 -3.15 12.07 -17.49
N VAL A 86 -2.94 11.01 -16.70
CA VAL A 86 -4.01 10.21 -16.10
C VAL A 86 -4.34 10.77 -14.72
N LEU A 87 -5.63 10.94 -14.42
CA LEU A 87 -6.10 11.50 -13.17
C LEU A 87 -6.63 10.38 -12.26
N GLU A 88 -6.28 10.44 -10.97
CA GLU A 88 -6.73 9.50 -9.93
C GLU A 88 -8.26 9.57 -9.79
N GLY A 89 -8.91 8.40 -9.72
CA GLY A 89 -10.37 8.30 -9.47
C GLY A 89 -11.25 7.99 -10.68
N ARG A 90 -10.70 7.61 -11.83
CA ARG A 90 -11.48 7.06 -12.95
C ARG A 90 -10.78 5.85 -13.58
N SER A 91 -11.33 4.66 -13.34
CA SER A 91 -10.91 3.45 -14.07
C SER A 91 -11.18 3.63 -15.58
N PRO A 92 -10.20 3.33 -16.46
CA PRO A 92 -10.39 3.38 -17.89
C PRO A 92 -11.19 2.16 -18.34
N VAL A 93 -12.52 2.23 -18.24
CA VAL A 93 -13.41 1.35 -19.00
C VAL A 93 -13.76 2.08 -20.29
N ASP A 94 -13.41 1.44 -21.40
CA ASP A 94 -13.69 1.76 -22.81
C ASP A 94 -12.48 2.19 -23.64
N SER A 95 -11.77 1.21 -24.19
CA SER A 95 -11.29 1.21 -25.59
C SER A 95 -10.73 -0.16 -25.98
N THR A 96 -11.49 -0.88 -26.81
CA THR A 96 -11.12 -2.11 -27.50
C THR A 96 -9.96 -1.84 -28.47
N THR A 97 -8.79 -2.48 -28.29
CA THR A 97 -7.79 -2.57 -29.38
C THR A 97 -7.03 -3.90 -29.35
N THR A 98 -6.94 -4.49 -30.53
CA THR A 98 -6.44 -5.81 -30.92
C THR A 98 -4.91 -5.92 -30.84
N LEU A 99 -4.37 -6.98 -30.22
CA LEU A 99 -2.93 -7.26 -30.15
C LEU A 99 -2.51 -8.37 -31.13
N VAL A 100 -1.50 -8.07 -31.95
CA VAL A 100 -0.75 -9.01 -32.81
C VAL A 100 0.52 -9.44 -32.08
N SER A 101 0.78 -10.75 -32.01
CA SER A 101 1.93 -11.37 -31.33
C SER A 101 3.19 -11.48 -32.20
N LEU A 102 4.35 -11.30 -31.58
CA LEU A 102 5.69 -11.73 -32.05
C LEU A 102 6.40 -12.51 -30.93
N PRO A 103 7.33 -13.45 -31.26
CA PRO A 103 7.80 -14.48 -30.33
C PRO A 103 9.03 -14.06 -29.50
N PRO A 104 9.30 -14.75 -28.37
CA PRO A 104 10.43 -14.41 -27.50
C PRO A 104 11.72 -15.15 -27.91
N ALA A 105 12.82 -14.40 -27.92
CA ALA A 105 14.19 -14.93 -27.96
C ALA A 105 14.67 -15.22 -26.52
N GLY A 106 15.23 -16.41 -26.33
CA GLY A 106 15.59 -16.96 -25.02
C GLY A 106 16.86 -16.37 -24.38
N GLY A 107 16.92 -16.50 -23.06
CA GLY A 107 18.08 -16.25 -22.22
C GLY A 107 18.00 -17.14 -20.97
N LYS A 108 19.11 -17.80 -20.64
CA LYS A 108 19.24 -18.91 -19.68
C LYS A 108 19.48 -18.43 -18.23
N ARG A 109 19.00 -19.28 -17.29
CA ARG A 109 19.52 -19.67 -15.95
C ARG A 109 19.74 -18.58 -14.89
N TYR A 110 19.12 -18.77 -13.72
CA TYR A 110 19.76 -19.21 -12.47
C TYR A 110 18.68 -19.80 -11.54
N ASP A 111 18.88 -21.05 -11.10
CA ASP A 111 18.02 -21.72 -10.12
C ASP A 111 18.55 -21.40 -8.71
N ASP A 112 17.74 -20.77 -7.86
CA ASP A 112 17.82 -20.95 -6.41
C ASP A 112 16.45 -20.68 -5.78
N GLU A 113 15.96 -21.67 -5.03
CA GLU A 113 14.59 -21.77 -4.52
C GLU A 113 14.39 -20.91 -3.26
N PHE A 114 13.48 -19.93 -3.34
CA PHE A 114 12.76 -19.45 -2.17
C PHE A 114 11.27 -19.32 -2.51
N ARG A 115 10.53 -20.38 -2.20
CA ARG A 115 9.09 -20.53 -2.43
C ARG A 115 8.31 -19.78 -1.34
N MET A 116 7.79 -18.60 -1.68
CA MET A 116 6.75 -17.94 -0.88
C MET A 116 5.35 -18.48 -1.24
N PRO A 117 4.44 -18.62 -0.26
CA PRO A 117 3.06 -18.99 -0.52
C PRO A 117 2.27 -17.75 -0.96
N SER A 118 2.14 -17.56 -2.27
CA SER A 118 1.23 -16.57 -2.85
C SER A 118 0.53 -17.16 -4.08
N ALA A 119 -0.48 -18.01 -3.86
CA ALA A 119 -1.48 -18.34 -4.88
C ALA A 119 -2.60 -19.20 -4.29
N GLU A 120 -3.63 -18.56 -3.75
CA GLU A 120 -4.97 -19.17 -3.70
C GLU A 120 -6.02 -18.37 -4.49
N CYS A 121 -5.63 -17.28 -5.18
CA CYS A 121 -6.55 -16.51 -6.03
C CYS A 121 -6.12 -16.41 -7.52
N ASN A 122 -4.92 -16.90 -7.87
CA ASN A 122 -4.41 -16.84 -9.26
C ASN A 122 -4.64 -18.11 -10.08
N THR A 123 -5.06 -19.21 -9.46
CA THR A 123 -5.34 -20.47 -10.17
C THR A 123 -6.59 -20.36 -11.04
N ASP A 124 -7.61 -19.64 -10.57
CA ASP A 124 -8.90 -19.54 -11.27
C ASP A 124 -8.85 -18.60 -12.47
N LEU A 125 -8.06 -17.52 -12.41
CA LEU A 125 -7.89 -16.59 -13.54
C LEU A 125 -7.08 -17.22 -14.68
N ASN A 126 -6.06 -18.03 -14.35
CA ASN A 126 -5.27 -18.75 -15.34
C ASN A 126 -6.08 -19.90 -15.98
N ALA A 127 -6.91 -20.60 -15.21
CA ALA A 127 -7.83 -21.62 -15.74
C ALA A 127 -8.90 -21.01 -16.67
N LEU A 128 -9.41 -19.82 -16.31
CA LEU A 128 -10.35 -19.06 -17.14
C LEU A 128 -9.70 -18.62 -18.46
N ALA A 129 -8.47 -18.09 -18.41
CA ALA A 129 -7.71 -17.69 -19.59
C ALA A 129 -7.40 -18.87 -20.52
N GLN A 130 -7.09 -20.05 -19.97
CA GLN A 130 -6.88 -21.28 -20.75
C GLN A 130 -8.18 -21.79 -21.41
N THR A 131 -9.31 -21.66 -20.73
CA THR A 131 -10.63 -22.03 -21.29
C THR A 131 -11.04 -21.09 -22.43
N ILE A 132 -10.80 -19.78 -22.28
CA ILE A 132 -11.03 -18.79 -23.34
C ILE A 132 -10.12 -19.05 -24.55
N ALA A 133 -8.85 -19.38 -24.32
CA ALA A 133 -7.91 -19.72 -25.40
C ALA A 133 -8.31 -21.00 -26.16
N ALA A 134 -8.83 -22.01 -25.46
CA ALA A 134 -9.30 -23.26 -26.08
C ALA A 134 -10.55 -23.04 -26.97
N LEU A 135 -11.45 -22.13 -26.59
CA LEU A 135 -12.64 -21.79 -27.39
C LEU A 135 -12.27 -21.01 -28.66
N ALA A 136 -11.28 -20.12 -28.62
CA ALA A 136 -10.82 -19.37 -29.79
C ALA A 136 -10.13 -20.23 -30.86
N VAL A 137 -9.57 -21.38 -30.49
CA VAL A 137 -8.92 -22.32 -31.42
C VAL A 137 -9.94 -23.14 -32.22
N ALA A 138 -11.15 -23.34 -31.68
CA ALA A 138 -12.20 -24.11 -32.36
C ALA A 138 -12.83 -23.37 -33.56
N ASP A 139 -12.81 -22.02 -33.57
CA ASP A 139 -13.42 -21.20 -34.63
C ASP A 139 -12.58 -21.16 -35.93
N ASN A 140 -11.27 -21.42 -35.87
CA ASN A 140 -10.40 -21.33 -37.05
C ASN A 140 -10.44 -22.57 -37.98
N ASN A 141 -11.23 -23.61 -37.65
CA ASN A 141 -11.29 -24.85 -38.45
C ASN A 141 -12.58 -25.03 -39.25
N VAL A 142 -13.48 -24.03 -39.28
CA VAL A 142 -14.72 -24.06 -40.09
C VAL A 142 -14.62 -23.05 -41.24
N MET A 143 -13.57 -23.14 -42.04
CA MET A 143 -13.53 -22.50 -43.36
C MET A 143 -14.15 -23.47 -44.37
N CYS A 144 -15.49 -23.44 -44.46
CA CYS A 144 -16.26 -24.25 -45.42
C CYS A 144 -16.02 -23.72 -46.84
N SER A 145 -14.98 -24.25 -47.49
CA SER A 145 -14.64 -24.03 -48.88
C SER A 145 -15.25 -25.15 -49.73
N THR A 146 -16.40 -24.87 -50.37
CA THR A 146 -17.09 -25.51 -51.53
C THR A 146 -18.61 -25.41 -51.29
N CYS A 147 -19.49 -25.00 -52.21
CA CYS A 147 -19.57 -25.22 -53.65
C CYS A 147 -20.42 -24.09 -54.30
N ILE A 148 -19.98 -23.51 -55.41
CA ILE A 148 -20.82 -22.75 -56.32
C ILE A 148 -21.30 -23.71 -57.40
N GLY A 149 -22.59 -24.02 -57.43
CA GLY A 149 -23.24 -24.77 -58.51
C GLY A 149 -24.69 -24.28 -58.64
N PRO A 150 -25.15 -23.89 -59.85
CA PRO A 150 -26.52 -23.46 -60.05
C PRO A 150 -27.38 -24.68 -60.45
N GLU A 151 -28.12 -25.23 -59.50
CA GLU A 151 -29.27 -26.09 -59.82
C GLU A 151 -30.46 -25.68 -58.95
N GLU A 152 -31.43 -25.02 -59.59
CA GLU A 152 -32.75 -24.76 -59.06
C GLU A 152 -33.46 -26.09 -58.79
N SER A 153 -33.46 -26.53 -57.54
CA SER A 153 -34.41 -27.55 -57.08
C SER A 153 -35.22 -27.00 -55.92
N LEU A 154 -36.54 -27.09 -56.09
CA LEU A 154 -37.58 -26.69 -55.13
C LEU A 154 -37.50 -27.60 -53.90
N ILE A 155 -36.74 -27.19 -52.88
CA ILE A 155 -36.64 -27.90 -51.61
C ILE A 155 -37.60 -27.27 -50.58
N SER A 156 -38.38 -28.14 -49.97
CA SER A 156 -39.40 -27.91 -48.95
C SER A 156 -38.88 -27.12 -47.72
N PRO A 157 -39.62 -26.13 -47.19
CA PRO A 157 -39.13 -25.14 -46.23
C PRO A 157 -38.96 -25.61 -44.76
N ASN A 158 -38.99 -26.91 -44.46
CA ASN A 158 -39.27 -27.37 -43.09
C ASN A 158 -38.15 -28.03 -42.27
N GLN A 159 -36.88 -28.04 -42.70
CA GLN A 159 -35.78 -28.54 -41.85
C GLN A 159 -34.46 -27.79 -42.09
N VAL A 160 -34.31 -26.60 -41.50
CA VAL A 160 -33.02 -25.90 -41.41
C VAL A 160 -32.69 -25.67 -39.93
N ASN A 161 -32.44 -26.75 -39.19
CA ASN A 161 -31.68 -26.66 -37.93
C ASN A 161 -30.20 -26.61 -38.31
N SER A 162 -29.75 -25.43 -38.72
CA SER A 162 -28.34 -25.20 -39.07
C SER A 162 -27.48 -25.26 -37.80
N PRO A 163 -26.45 -26.13 -37.73
CA PRO A 163 -25.53 -26.24 -36.58
C PRO A 163 -24.89 -24.90 -36.19
N CYS A 164 -24.81 -23.95 -37.12
CA CYS A 164 -24.28 -22.60 -36.89
C CYS A 164 -25.11 -21.81 -35.86
N MET A 165 -26.44 -21.94 -35.88
CA MET A 165 -27.30 -21.20 -34.93
C MET A 165 -27.12 -21.70 -33.49
N GLN A 166 -26.89 -22.99 -33.29
CA GLN A 166 -26.63 -23.56 -31.97
C GLN A 166 -25.28 -23.10 -31.40
N ALA A 167 -24.27 -22.94 -32.26
CA ALA A 167 -22.96 -22.42 -31.85
C ALA A 167 -23.05 -20.95 -31.38
N ILE A 168 -23.83 -20.12 -32.09
CA ILE A 168 -24.04 -18.71 -31.73
C ILE A 168 -24.77 -18.59 -30.38
N GLU A 169 -25.79 -19.43 -30.15
CA GLU A 169 -26.53 -19.43 -28.89
C GLU A 169 -25.63 -19.86 -27.71
N ALA A 170 -24.81 -20.90 -27.90
CA ALA A 170 -23.85 -21.35 -26.90
C ALA A 170 -22.81 -20.25 -26.57
N GLN A 171 -22.24 -19.58 -27.58
CA GLN A 171 -21.31 -18.47 -27.36
C GLN A 171 -21.98 -17.32 -26.60
N THR A 172 -23.21 -16.96 -26.97
CA THR A 172 -23.97 -15.89 -26.29
C THR A 172 -24.22 -16.23 -24.82
N LEU A 173 -24.54 -17.49 -24.50
CA LEU A 173 -24.71 -17.94 -23.11
C LEU A 173 -23.39 -17.87 -22.32
N THR A 174 -22.27 -18.27 -22.91
CA THR A 174 -20.96 -18.19 -22.24
C THR A 174 -20.53 -16.76 -21.95
N PHE A 175 -20.76 -15.83 -22.88
CA PHE A 175 -20.45 -14.41 -22.68
C PHE A 175 -21.32 -13.79 -21.58
N LYS A 176 -22.61 -14.14 -21.56
CA LYS A 176 -23.53 -13.68 -20.51
C LYS A 176 -23.09 -14.17 -19.12
N LEU A 177 -22.70 -15.44 -19.00
CA LEU A 177 -22.20 -15.99 -17.74
C LEU A 177 -20.90 -15.30 -17.28
N LEU A 178 -19.98 -15.03 -18.22
CA LEU A 178 -18.74 -14.33 -17.91
C LEU A 178 -18.98 -12.91 -17.39
N LEU A 179 -19.92 -12.17 -17.99
CA LEU A 179 -20.32 -10.84 -17.52
C LEU A 179 -20.92 -10.89 -16.11
N GLU A 180 -21.73 -11.91 -15.82
CA GLU A 180 -22.32 -12.09 -14.49
C GLU A 180 -21.24 -12.37 -13.43
N ILE A 181 -20.28 -13.24 -13.73
CA ILE A 181 -19.13 -13.52 -12.86
C ILE A 181 -18.28 -12.26 -12.63
N MET A 182 -18.04 -11.47 -13.67
CA MET A 182 -17.28 -10.22 -13.56
C MET A 182 -18.00 -9.19 -12.68
N ASN A 183 -19.31 -9.03 -12.86
CA ASN A 183 -20.11 -8.14 -12.03
C ASN A 183 -20.11 -8.58 -10.56
N GLU A 184 -20.28 -9.87 -10.30
CA GLU A 184 -20.21 -10.41 -8.93
C GLU A 184 -18.84 -10.15 -8.30
N LYS A 185 -17.75 -10.38 -9.04
CA LYS A 185 -16.40 -10.08 -8.54
C LYS A 185 -16.19 -8.58 -8.30
N GLN A 186 -16.75 -7.72 -9.14
CA GLN A 186 -16.67 -6.28 -8.95
C GLN A 186 -17.44 -5.82 -7.70
N ASP A 187 -18.62 -6.38 -7.46
CA ASP A 187 -19.41 -6.13 -6.25
C ASP A 187 -18.68 -6.62 -4.99
N GLN A 188 -18.04 -7.80 -5.04
CA GLN A 188 -17.22 -8.30 -3.95
C GLN A 188 -16.02 -7.38 -3.64
N ILE A 189 -15.39 -6.81 -4.67
CA ILE A 189 -14.28 -5.85 -4.49
C ILE A 189 -14.80 -4.58 -3.83
N LEU A 190 -15.92 -4.02 -4.31
CA LEU A 190 -16.52 -2.81 -3.73
C LEU A 190 -16.94 -3.03 -2.27
N GLN A 191 -17.54 -4.17 -1.95
CA GLN A 191 -17.88 -4.52 -0.58
C GLN A 191 -16.64 -4.62 0.32
N LYS A 192 -15.56 -5.26 -0.16
CA LYS A 192 -14.29 -5.33 0.58
C LYS A 192 -13.66 -3.96 0.80
N GLN A 193 -13.74 -3.08 -0.18
CA GLN A 193 -13.25 -1.70 -0.06
C GLN A 193 -14.07 -0.90 0.95
N GLN A 194 -15.40 -0.91 0.84
CA GLN A 194 -16.28 -0.19 1.77
C GLN A 194 -16.05 -0.66 3.22
N HIS A 195 -16.00 -1.97 3.41
CA HIS A 195 -15.72 -2.55 4.71
C HIS A 195 -14.35 -2.14 5.26
N THR A 196 -13.33 -2.00 4.41
CA THR A 196 -12.01 -1.50 4.82
C THR A 196 -12.08 -0.03 5.25
N LEU A 197 -12.84 0.81 4.53
CA LEU A 197 -13.02 2.22 4.89
C LEU A 197 -13.77 2.40 6.21
N ASP A 198 -14.88 1.66 6.39
CA ASP A 198 -15.66 1.71 7.64
C ASP A 198 -14.81 1.27 8.84
N ARG A 199 -13.94 0.27 8.65
CA ARG A 199 -12.98 -0.19 9.65
C ARG A 199 -11.97 0.89 10.02
N LEU A 200 -11.40 1.59 9.03
CA LEU A 200 -10.46 2.68 9.28
C LEU A 200 -11.12 3.82 10.07
N ALA A 201 -12.40 4.11 9.80
CA ALA A 201 -13.15 5.12 10.55
C ALA A 201 -13.33 4.73 12.04
N ILE A 202 -13.63 3.46 12.34
CA ILE A 202 -13.75 2.96 13.72
C ILE A 202 -12.40 3.05 14.44
N ILE A 203 -11.32 2.60 13.78
CA ILE A 203 -9.96 2.70 14.31
C ILE A 203 -9.64 4.17 14.62
N GLN A 204 -9.86 5.06 13.65
CA GLN A 204 -9.58 6.49 13.82
C GLN A 204 -10.35 7.11 14.99
N SER A 205 -11.64 6.77 15.15
CA SER A 205 -12.47 7.25 16.26
C SER A 205 -11.97 6.80 17.64
N ARG A 206 -11.58 5.53 17.76
CA ARG A 206 -11.06 4.98 19.03
C ARG A 206 -9.68 5.54 19.37
N LEU A 207 -8.83 5.67 18.37
CA LEU A 207 -7.54 6.31 18.53
C LEU A 207 -7.66 7.79 18.90
N GLN A 208 -8.69 8.48 18.40
CA GLN A 208 -9.04 9.80 18.86
C GLN A 208 -9.38 9.82 20.33
N ALA A 209 -10.23 8.91 20.81
CA ALA A 209 -10.55 8.81 22.22
C ALA A 209 -9.28 8.60 23.07
N LEU A 210 -8.40 7.66 22.66
CA LEU A 210 -7.10 7.41 23.32
C LEU A 210 -6.25 8.69 23.41
N LEU A 211 -6.03 9.36 22.27
CA LEU A 211 -5.21 10.56 22.24
C LEU A 211 -5.85 11.70 23.05
N THR A 212 -7.17 11.89 22.99
CA THR A 212 -7.83 12.97 23.74
C THR A 212 -7.78 12.76 25.26
N GLN A 213 -7.93 11.52 25.74
CA GLN A 213 -7.84 11.24 27.18
C GLN A 213 -6.43 11.47 27.72
N THR A 214 -5.40 11.31 26.89
CA THR A 214 -4.02 11.67 27.28
C THR A 214 -3.82 13.18 27.48
N TYR A 215 -4.76 14.06 27.11
CA TYR A 215 -4.64 15.49 27.45
C TYR A 215 -5.22 15.85 28.83
N GLU A 216 -6.15 15.06 29.36
CA GLU A 216 -6.85 15.40 30.60
C GLU A 216 -6.03 15.03 31.85
N LEU A 217 -5.16 14.01 31.77
CA LEU A 217 -4.39 13.48 32.90
C LEU A 217 -3.10 14.28 33.25
N HIS A 218 -3.06 15.59 33.01
CA HIS A 218 -1.89 16.51 33.14
C HIS A 218 -1.12 16.51 34.48
N GLU A 219 -1.50 15.68 35.44
CA GLU A 219 -0.85 15.52 36.75
C GLU A 219 0.34 14.55 36.74
N TYR A 220 0.58 13.79 35.67
CA TYR A 220 1.66 12.78 35.63
C TYR A 220 2.71 13.05 34.54
N PRO A 221 4.01 13.11 34.90
CA PRO A 221 5.11 13.37 33.98
C PRO A 221 5.53 12.15 33.12
N ILE A 222 4.89 10.99 33.31
CA ILE A 222 5.23 9.76 32.60
C ILE A 222 4.67 9.84 31.17
N PRO A 223 5.50 9.65 30.12
CA PRO A 223 5.02 9.59 28.75
C PRO A 223 3.98 8.48 28.58
N ARG A 224 2.87 8.79 27.92
CA ARG A 224 1.70 7.89 27.86
C ARG A 224 1.66 7.07 26.59
N LEU A 225 2.34 7.55 25.57
CA LEU A 225 2.39 6.90 24.27
C LEU A 225 3.64 6.05 24.18
N PHE A 226 3.48 4.77 23.87
CA PHE A 226 4.60 3.87 23.65
C PHE A 226 4.30 2.81 22.60
N ILE A 227 5.37 2.31 22.01
CA ILE A 227 5.37 1.16 21.10
C ILE A 227 6.32 0.09 21.64
N VAL A 228 6.09 -1.17 21.26
CA VAL A 228 6.94 -2.30 21.63
C VAL A 228 7.43 -3.00 20.39
N LEU A 229 8.74 -3.16 20.24
CA LEU A 229 9.34 -3.85 19.10
C LEU A 229 10.19 -5.03 19.59
N PRO A 230 10.28 -6.12 18.81
CA PRO A 230 11.20 -7.21 19.10
C PRO A 230 12.64 -6.71 19.01
N LYS A 231 13.48 -7.18 19.93
CA LYS A 231 14.92 -6.96 19.87
C LYS A 231 15.50 -7.90 18.82
N VAL A 232 16.49 -7.39 18.12
CA VAL A 232 17.26 -8.14 17.15
C VAL A 232 18.18 -9.09 17.92
N ASP A 233 17.74 -10.32 18.15
CA ASP A 233 18.64 -11.34 18.64
C ASP A 233 19.45 -11.87 17.45
N ARG A 234 20.77 -11.61 17.42
CA ARG A 234 21.66 -12.12 16.36
C ARG A 234 21.68 -13.66 16.33
N SER A 235 21.14 -14.32 17.37
CA SER A 235 20.93 -15.76 17.43
C SER A 235 19.77 -16.19 16.51
N LEU A 236 20.07 -16.32 15.22
CA LEU A 236 19.27 -16.84 14.11
C LEU A 236 18.63 -18.23 14.38
N ASN A 237 17.59 -18.31 15.19
CA ASN A 237 16.74 -19.51 15.27
C ASN A 237 15.28 -19.14 14.98
N LYS A 238 14.87 -19.35 13.73
CA LYS A 238 13.56 -19.06 13.11
C LYS A 238 12.35 -19.82 13.70
N LEU A 239 12.52 -20.59 14.77
CA LEU A 239 11.47 -21.46 15.35
C LEU A 239 11.18 -21.15 16.83
N ARG A 240 11.48 -19.94 17.28
CA ARG A 240 11.19 -19.54 18.67
C ARG A 240 9.72 -19.11 18.79
N SER A 241 9.08 -19.56 19.88
CA SER A 241 7.78 -19.04 20.33
C SER A 241 7.86 -17.51 20.46
N PHE A 242 6.77 -16.79 20.14
CA PHE A 242 6.69 -15.32 20.22
C PHE A 242 7.22 -14.75 21.54
N PHE A 243 6.99 -15.46 22.65
CA PHE A 243 7.43 -15.06 24.00
C PHE A 243 8.87 -15.40 24.33
N SER A 244 9.54 -16.19 23.49
CA SER A 244 10.98 -16.43 23.59
C SER A 244 11.79 -15.31 22.94
N VAL A 245 11.13 -14.37 22.26
CA VAL A 245 11.75 -13.15 21.74
C VAL A 245 11.78 -12.11 22.85
N SER A 246 12.92 -11.45 23.02
CA SER A 246 13.01 -10.30 23.93
C SER A 246 12.43 -9.07 23.26
N TYR A 247 11.62 -8.30 23.98
CA TYR A 247 10.98 -7.08 23.48
C TYR A 247 11.56 -5.85 24.15
N ARG A 248 11.42 -4.72 23.47
CA ARG A 248 11.79 -3.40 23.97
C ARG A 248 10.67 -2.40 23.75
N LEU A 249 10.33 -1.68 24.81
CA LEU A 249 9.37 -0.59 24.81
C LEU A 249 10.08 0.73 24.49
N TYR A 250 9.49 1.52 23.59
CA TYR A 250 9.93 2.86 23.26
C TYR A 250 8.79 3.84 23.48
N PHE A 251 9.05 4.92 24.21
CA PHE A 251 8.08 6.00 24.37
C PHE A 251 8.08 6.90 23.14
N LEU A 252 6.91 7.44 22.83
CA LEU A 252 6.72 8.47 21.83
C LEU A 252 6.68 9.83 22.55
N CYS A 253 7.43 10.81 22.05
CA CYS A 253 7.31 12.20 22.48
C CYS A 253 6.10 12.86 21.83
N GLU A 254 5.25 13.44 22.67
CA GLU A 254 4.24 14.44 22.30
C GLU A 254 4.86 15.83 22.32
N CYS A 255 5.92 16.02 21.54
CA CYS A 255 6.63 17.29 21.48
C CYS A 255 5.72 18.32 20.78
N GLY A 256 4.90 19.01 21.59
CA GLY A 256 3.88 19.96 21.17
C GLY A 256 4.43 21.36 20.91
N THR A 257 3.52 22.35 20.86
CA THR A 257 3.82 23.78 20.58
C THR A 257 4.91 24.36 21.48
N HIS A 258 5.09 23.84 22.70
CA HIS A 258 6.11 24.29 23.64
C HIS A 258 7.55 23.94 23.24
N THR A 259 7.73 22.96 22.34
CA THR A 259 9.04 22.60 21.78
C THR A 259 9.26 23.15 20.37
N MET A 260 8.18 23.64 19.73
CA MET A 260 8.27 24.25 18.43
C MET A 260 8.62 25.74 18.57
N ALA A 261 9.45 26.27 17.67
CA ALA A 261 9.67 27.71 17.59
C ALA A 261 8.31 28.43 17.41
N GLU A 262 8.12 29.57 18.10
CA GLU A 262 6.85 30.33 18.25
C GLU A 262 6.06 30.63 16.95
N HIS A 263 6.59 30.33 15.77
CA HIS A 263 5.99 30.59 14.46
C HIS A 263 6.00 29.39 13.51
N SER A 264 6.22 28.18 14.03
CA SER A 264 6.11 26.95 13.25
C SER A 264 4.65 26.71 12.84
N LYS A 265 4.36 26.80 11.54
CA LYS A 265 3.05 26.40 10.97
C LYS A 265 2.91 24.87 10.83
N LYS A 266 3.89 24.10 11.27
CA LYS A 266 3.84 22.63 11.16
C LYS A 266 2.96 22.10 12.29
N PRO A 267 2.04 21.16 12.00
CA PRO A 267 1.27 20.50 13.04
C PRO A 267 2.23 19.78 14.01
N PRO A 268 1.87 19.64 15.30
CA PRO A 268 2.65 18.84 16.24
C PRO A 268 2.76 17.42 15.70
N VAL A 269 4.00 16.93 15.62
CA VAL A 269 4.32 15.60 15.10
C VAL A 269 4.78 14.73 16.25
N ILE A 270 4.13 13.58 16.41
CA ILE A 270 4.57 12.57 17.37
C ILE A 270 5.83 11.90 16.82
N HIS A 271 6.88 11.79 17.63
CA HIS A 271 8.13 11.11 17.27
C HIS A 271 8.57 10.17 18.38
N LEU A 272 9.56 9.31 18.14
CA LEU A 272 10.17 8.54 19.23
C LEU A 272 10.93 9.48 20.16
N ALA A 273 10.74 9.29 21.47
CA ALA A 273 11.51 9.99 22.47
C ALA A 273 12.99 9.58 22.38
N LYS A 274 13.90 10.49 22.78
CA LYS A 274 15.34 10.26 22.70
C LYS A 274 15.84 9.39 23.85
N HIS A 275 15.54 8.10 23.83
CA HIS A 275 16.01 7.15 24.84
C HIS A 275 16.29 5.77 24.25
N GLU A 276 17.03 4.93 24.99
CA GLU A 276 17.46 3.62 24.50
C GLU A 276 16.33 2.57 24.37
N GLY A 277 15.16 2.88 24.90
CA GLY A 277 14.07 1.95 25.13
C GLY A 277 14.26 1.09 26.39
N TYR A 278 13.17 0.52 26.88
CA TYR A 278 13.14 -0.29 28.09
C TYR A 278 12.92 -1.75 27.73
N ASP A 279 13.85 -2.63 28.13
CA ASP A 279 13.70 -4.07 27.88
C ASP A 279 12.53 -4.61 28.71
N LEU A 280 11.65 -5.43 28.12
CA LEU A 280 10.56 -6.08 28.84
C LEU A 280 11.07 -7.30 29.61
N ASP A 281 10.72 -7.41 30.89
CA ASP A 281 11.07 -8.58 31.71
C ASP A 281 10.12 -9.76 31.50
N LYS A 282 8.83 -9.46 31.38
CA LYS A 282 7.77 -10.46 31.23
C LYS A 282 6.84 -10.13 30.07
N PRO A 283 7.25 -10.40 28.81
CA PRO A 283 6.48 -10.04 27.63
C PRO A 283 5.07 -10.65 27.62
N SER A 284 4.88 -11.89 28.08
CA SER A 284 3.56 -12.53 28.13
C SER A 284 2.59 -11.78 29.03
N GLU A 285 2.92 -11.58 30.31
CA GLU A 285 2.09 -10.82 31.26
C GLU A 285 1.84 -9.39 30.77
N PHE A 286 2.85 -8.77 30.15
CA PHE A 286 2.73 -7.45 29.57
C PHE A 286 1.72 -7.43 28.40
N PHE A 287 1.79 -8.38 27.46
CA PHE A 287 0.88 -8.42 26.31
C PHE A 287 -0.52 -8.90 26.66
N GLU A 288 -0.69 -9.71 27.71
CA GLU A 288 -2.02 -10.01 28.27
C GLU A 288 -2.73 -8.71 28.70
N ARG A 289 -1.98 -7.78 29.29
CA ARG A 289 -2.54 -6.54 29.83
C ARG A 289 -2.61 -5.40 28.82
N TYR A 290 -1.52 -5.16 28.10
CA TYR A 290 -1.33 -4.02 27.22
C TYR A 290 -1.38 -4.39 25.73
N GLY A 291 -1.58 -5.66 25.38
CA GLY A 291 -1.49 -6.14 24.00
C GLY A 291 -2.44 -5.44 23.04
N SER A 292 -3.69 -5.22 23.44
CA SER A 292 -4.67 -4.46 22.64
C SER A 292 -4.22 -3.02 22.39
N TYR A 293 -3.70 -2.35 23.42
CA TYR A 293 -3.15 -1.00 23.33
C TYR A 293 -1.94 -0.96 22.38
N VAL A 294 -0.99 -1.86 22.57
CA VAL A 294 0.22 -1.93 21.73
C VAL A 294 -0.15 -2.21 20.28
N LEU A 295 -1.09 -3.12 20.03
CA LEU A 295 -1.56 -3.42 18.68
C LEU A 295 -2.13 -2.17 18.02
N ALA A 296 -2.96 -1.40 18.74
CA ALA A 296 -3.49 -0.14 18.22
C ALA A 296 -2.41 0.89 17.90
N MET A 297 -1.41 1.03 18.79
CA MET A 297 -0.26 1.91 18.56
C MET A 297 0.60 1.45 17.38
N MET A 298 0.75 0.14 17.14
CA MET A 298 1.46 -0.38 15.96
C MET A 298 0.75 0.00 14.67
N TYR A 299 -0.58 -0.13 14.62
CA TYR A 299 -1.35 0.28 13.45
C TYR A 299 -1.29 1.79 13.20
N MET A 300 -1.33 2.60 14.26
CA MET A 300 -1.14 4.05 14.15
C MET A 300 0.18 4.40 13.48
N VAL A 301 1.27 3.80 13.95
CA VAL A 301 2.61 4.07 13.43
C VAL A 301 2.75 3.50 12.02
N LYS A 302 2.22 2.31 11.74
CA LYS A 302 2.28 1.67 10.42
C LYS A 302 1.61 2.53 9.35
N PHE A 303 0.36 2.93 9.56
CA PHE A 303 -0.44 3.59 8.54
C PHE A 303 -0.35 5.12 8.57
N GLY A 304 0.07 5.70 9.69
CA GLY A 304 0.04 7.14 9.90
C GLY A 304 -1.39 7.65 10.06
N ILE A 305 -1.64 8.43 11.11
CA ILE A 305 -2.98 8.87 11.46
C ILE A 305 -2.92 10.33 11.89
N SER A 306 -3.85 11.14 11.36
CA SER A 306 -4.03 12.53 11.76
C SER A 306 -5.36 12.69 12.49
N VAL A 307 -5.30 13.03 13.77
CA VAL A 307 -6.46 13.08 14.65
C VAL A 307 -6.34 14.27 15.61
N ALA A 308 -7.41 15.07 15.72
CA ALA A 308 -7.47 16.24 16.62
C ALA A 308 -6.29 17.22 16.49
N GLY A 309 -5.74 17.38 15.28
CA GLY A 309 -4.58 18.26 15.02
C GLY A 309 -3.21 17.64 15.36
N LEU A 310 -3.18 16.42 15.91
CA LEU A 310 -1.97 15.61 16.04
C LEU A 310 -1.79 14.77 14.79
N ALA A 311 -0.59 14.82 14.22
CA ALA A 311 -0.22 13.96 13.11
C ALA A 311 0.80 12.92 13.60
N ILE A 312 0.43 11.65 13.52
CA ILE A 312 1.36 10.52 13.56
C ILE A 312 1.73 10.24 12.11
N PRO A 313 2.96 10.54 11.67
CA PRO A 313 3.37 10.22 10.32
C PRO A 313 3.36 8.70 10.12
N PRO A 314 3.08 8.19 8.91
CA PRO A 314 3.32 6.78 8.62
C PRO A 314 4.80 6.47 8.86
N LEU A 315 5.07 5.22 9.24
CA LEU A 315 6.41 4.75 9.62
C LEU A 315 7.50 5.12 8.61
N ALA A 316 7.19 5.06 7.32
CA ALA A 316 8.10 5.44 6.23
C ALA A 316 8.54 6.92 6.28
N SER A 317 7.76 7.79 6.94
CA SER A 317 7.99 9.23 7.06
C SER A 317 8.37 9.69 8.47
N LEU A 318 8.14 8.83 9.46
CA LEU A 318 8.53 9.05 10.84
C LEU A 318 10.06 9.12 10.89
N LYS A 319 10.59 10.30 11.25
CA LYS A 319 12.01 10.51 11.56
C LYS A 319 12.41 9.84 12.90
N ILE A 320 11.96 8.61 13.10
CA ILE A 320 12.29 7.71 14.22
C ILE A 320 13.80 7.68 14.49
N LEU A 321 14.57 7.91 13.44
CA LEU A 321 16.02 7.90 13.42
C LEU A 321 16.72 9.04 14.13
N GLU A 322 16.10 10.21 14.28
CA GLU A 322 16.76 11.34 14.95
C GLU A 322 16.80 11.18 16.48
N GLY A 323 16.03 10.25 17.05
CA GLY A 323 15.98 10.00 18.50
C GLY A 323 16.68 8.74 18.98
N LEU A 324 17.02 7.81 18.08
CA LEU A 324 17.65 6.55 18.45
C LEU A 324 19.19 6.69 18.50
N GLU A 325 19.69 7.37 19.52
CA GLU A 325 21.14 7.47 19.83
C GLU A 325 21.66 6.23 20.60
N THR A 326 21.17 5.04 20.26
CA THR A 326 21.67 3.78 20.83
C THR A 326 22.98 3.35 20.17
N ALA A 327 23.62 2.32 20.74
CA ALA A 327 24.78 1.66 20.15
C ALA A 327 24.61 1.51 18.64
N GLN A 328 25.59 2.03 17.89
CA GLN A 328 25.52 2.33 16.46
C GLN A 328 24.96 1.18 15.61
N ASP A 329 25.20 -0.06 16.03
CA ASP A 329 24.75 -1.30 15.39
C ASP A 329 23.21 -1.50 15.47
N ASP A 330 22.60 -1.28 16.63
CA ASP A 330 21.16 -1.53 16.84
C ASP A 330 20.32 -0.46 16.12
N ALA A 331 20.77 0.78 16.17
CA ALA A 331 20.11 1.90 15.48
C ALA A 331 20.11 1.72 13.96
N GLN A 332 21.21 1.22 13.38
CA GLN A 332 21.28 0.95 11.94
C GLN A 332 20.37 -0.20 11.51
N TYR A 333 20.25 -1.26 12.32
CA TYR A 333 19.33 -2.34 11.98
C TYR A 333 17.87 -1.87 12.03
N LEU A 334 17.50 -1.16 13.11
CA LEU A 334 16.15 -0.61 13.25
C LEU A 334 15.82 0.34 12.10
N LYS A 335 16.78 1.16 11.66
CA LYS A 335 16.63 2.05 10.50
C LYS A 335 16.08 1.34 9.26
N GLY A 336 16.69 0.23 8.89
CA GLY A 336 16.37 -0.49 7.65
C GLY A 336 15.16 -1.40 7.77
N ASN A 337 14.82 -1.83 8.99
CA ASN A 337 13.89 -2.94 9.21
C ASN A 337 12.69 -2.58 10.09
N ILE A 338 12.52 -1.32 10.50
CA ILE A 338 11.42 -0.97 11.41
C ILE A 338 10.05 -1.36 10.86
N GLY A 339 9.83 -1.26 9.54
CA GLY A 339 8.60 -1.74 8.90
C GLY A 339 8.36 -3.23 9.12
N ALA A 340 9.38 -4.04 8.87
CA ALA A 340 9.31 -5.47 9.09
C ALA A 340 9.08 -5.83 10.57
N LEU A 341 9.68 -5.09 11.51
CA LEU A 341 9.52 -5.32 12.96
C LEU A 341 8.12 -4.94 13.45
N VAL A 342 7.55 -3.84 12.93
CA VAL A 342 6.17 -3.43 13.20
C VAL A 342 5.21 -4.49 12.65
N ASP A 343 5.43 -4.97 11.43
CA ASP A 343 4.62 -6.04 10.83
C ASP A 343 4.71 -7.35 11.61
N GLU A 344 5.91 -7.72 12.04
CA GLU A 344 6.16 -8.90 12.88
C GLU A 344 5.42 -8.78 14.22
N THR A 345 5.46 -7.61 14.85
CA THR A 345 4.78 -7.36 16.13
C THR A 345 3.27 -7.40 15.96
N ILE A 346 2.72 -6.77 14.92
CA ILE A 346 1.28 -6.81 14.62
C ILE A 346 0.84 -8.26 14.45
N LYS A 347 1.52 -9.01 13.57
CA LYS A 347 1.20 -10.40 13.30
C LYS A 347 1.21 -11.22 14.58
N ALA A 348 2.24 -11.05 15.39
CA ALA A 348 2.40 -11.90 16.54
C ALA A 348 1.46 -11.53 17.71
N LEU A 349 1.05 -10.27 17.84
CA LEU A 349 -0.04 -9.86 18.72
C LEU A 349 -1.41 -10.40 18.28
N GLN A 350 -1.65 -10.47 16.97
CA GLN A 350 -2.85 -11.10 16.41
C GLN A 350 -2.87 -12.60 16.71
N ASP A 351 -1.76 -13.30 16.42
CA ASP A 351 -1.60 -14.72 16.70
C ASP A 351 -1.76 -15.01 18.20
N PHE A 352 -1.21 -14.15 19.06
CA PHE A 352 -1.38 -14.25 20.51
C PHE A 352 -2.85 -14.18 20.92
N LYS A 353 -3.59 -13.22 20.37
CA LYS A 353 -5.02 -13.05 20.67
C LYS A 353 -5.85 -14.23 20.19
N SER A 354 -5.60 -14.73 18.97
CA SER A 354 -6.31 -15.87 18.40
C SER A 354 -6.17 -17.15 19.25
N ASN A 355 -5.03 -17.33 19.92
CA ASN A 355 -4.82 -18.49 20.79
C ASN A 355 -5.59 -18.40 22.12
N HIS A 356 -5.97 -17.20 22.56
CA HIS A 356 -6.64 -16.99 23.84
C HIS A 356 -8.18 -16.97 23.73
N GLU A 357 -8.71 -16.71 22.53
CA GLU A 357 -10.14 -16.74 22.22
C GLU A 357 -10.49 -18.12 21.62
N THR A 358 -10.36 -19.21 22.40
CA THR A 358 -10.61 -20.61 22.00
C THR A 358 -12.07 -20.96 21.67
N GLY A 359 -12.93 -19.99 21.38
CA GLY A 359 -14.34 -20.28 21.15
C GLY A 359 -15.07 -19.15 20.44
N THR A 360 -15.45 -19.46 19.20
CA THR A 360 -16.54 -18.85 18.43
C THR A 360 -16.14 -17.66 17.56
N GLU A 361 -16.34 -17.90 16.26
CA GLU A 361 -16.38 -16.95 15.14
C GLU A 361 -15.03 -16.32 14.77
N LEU A 362 -14.78 -16.21 13.46
CA LEU A 362 -13.64 -15.49 12.90
C LEU A 362 -13.69 -14.05 13.41
N VAL A 363 -13.04 -13.81 14.55
CA VAL A 363 -12.87 -12.49 15.14
C VAL A 363 -12.09 -11.71 14.11
N THR A 364 -12.84 -10.91 13.34
CA THR A 364 -12.24 -9.99 12.38
C THR A 364 -11.17 -9.20 13.11
N GLU A 365 -10.01 -9.04 12.47
CA GLU A 365 -8.79 -8.34 12.92
C GLU A 365 -9.06 -6.99 13.67
N TYR A 366 -10.28 -6.46 13.54
CA TYR A 366 -10.75 -5.17 14.01
C TYR A 366 -11.60 -5.21 15.29
N ALA A 367 -12.18 -6.36 15.68
CA ALA A 367 -12.86 -6.52 16.97
C ALA A 367 -11.89 -6.42 18.16
N ALA A 368 -10.57 -6.46 17.90
CA ALA A 368 -9.54 -6.11 18.89
C ALA A 368 -9.60 -4.65 19.32
N PHE A 369 -9.96 -3.76 18.40
CA PHE A 369 -10.17 -2.36 18.76
C PHE A 369 -11.44 -2.19 19.59
N ASP A 370 -12.41 -3.12 19.50
CA ASP A 370 -13.66 -2.98 20.24
C ASP A 370 -13.50 -2.97 21.76
N LYS A 371 -12.46 -3.66 22.24
CA LYS A 371 -12.06 -3.74 23.65
C LYS A 371 -10.91 -2.78 24.01
N LEU A 372 -10.63 -1.79 23.16
CA LEU A 372 -9.56 -0.83 23.42
C LEU A 372 -9.99 0.15 24.51
N GLU A 373 -9.74 -0.23 25.76
CA GLU A 373 -9.82 0.68 26.90
C GLU A 373 -8.58 1.57 26.91
N ALA A 374 -8.80 2.84 27.20
CA ALA A 374 -7.70 3.77 27.36
C ALA A 374 -6.92 3.44 28.63
N LEU A 375 -5.60 3.61 28.54
CA LEU A 375 -4.74 3.39 29.71
C LEU A 375 -5.05 4.45 30.77
N GLU A 376 -5.53 4.01 31.93
CA GLU A 376 -5.69 4.90 33.06
C GLU A 376 -4.33 5.22 33.69
N GLY A 377 -4.27 6.31 34.47
CA GLY A 377 -3.05 6.63 35.22
C GLY A 377 -2.59 5.50 36.14
N ALA A 378 -3.50 4.66 36.61
CA ALA A 378 -3.18 3.46 37.41
C ALA A 378 -2.47 2.37 36.60
N ASP A 379 -2.79 2.22 35.32
CA ASP A 379 -2.14 1.26 34.42
C ASP A 379 -0.74 1.73 34.06
N LEU A 380 -0.55 3.04 33.83
CA LEU A 380 0.76 3.61 33.58
C LEU A 380 1.71 3.49 34.78
N ARG A 381 1.19 3.55 36.01
CA ARG A 381 2.00 3.26 37.22
C ARG A 381 2.43 1.80 37.29
N GLN A 382 1.63 0.89 36.75
CA GLN A 382 1.95 -0.55 36.72
C GLN A 382 2.89 -0.90 35.56
N LEU A 383 2.97 -0.04 34.54
CA LEU A 383 3.87 -0.21 33.40
C LEU A 383 5.32 -0.45 33.85
N GLU A 384 5.82 0.33 34.82
CA GLU A 384 7.19 0.22 35.35
C GLU A 384 7.52 -1.19 35.85
N SER A 385 6.54 -1.91 36.39
CA SER A 385 6.74 -3.28 36.91
C SER A 385 7.08 -4.31 35.82
N HIS A 386 6.81 -3.99 34.55
CA HIS A 386 7.14 -4.84 33.40
C HIS A 386 8.47 -4.47 32.75
N LEU A 387 9.09 -3.36 33.15
CA LEU A 387 10.30 -2.82 32.53
C LEU A 387 11.53 -3.22 33.34
N LYS A 388 12.58 -3.67 32.65
CA LYS A 388 13.91 -3.80 33.24
C LYS A 388 14.49 -2.41 33.46
N VAL A 389 14.34 -1.88 34.67
CA VAL A 389 14.89 -0.57 35.04
C VAL A 389 16.42 -0.66 35.02
N LYS A 390 17.05 0.01 34.05
CA LYS A 390 18.51 0.23 34.04
C LYS A 390 18.91 1.58 34.65
N ASP A 391 17.99 2.54 34.64
CA ASP A 391 18.30 3.90 35.09
C ASP A 391 18.25 4.01 36.61
N GLN A 392 19.39 4.38 37.20
CA GLN A 392 19.53 4.59 38.65
C GLN A 392 18.56 5.64 39.21
N ASN A 393 18.07 6.55 38.35
CA ASN A 393 17.23 7.68 38.73
C ASN A 393 15.71 7.43 38.55
N ARG A 394 15.28 6.28 37.99
CA ARG A 394 13.86 5.91 37.76
C ARG A 394 12.97 6.95 37.06
N VAL A 395 13.54 7.89 36.32
CA VAL A 395 12.74 8.83 35.53
C VAL A 395 12.46 8.17 34.18
N LEU A 396 11.21 7.74 33.97
CA LEU A 396 10.79 7.18 32.69
C LEU A 396 10.62 8.30 31.67
N GLY A 397 11.42 8.25 30.60
CA GLY A 397 11.13 8.91 29.33
C GLY A 397 11.20 10.45 29.27
N ASN A 398 11.94 11.11 30.16
CA ASN A 398 12.29 12.54 30.03
C ASN A 398 13.75 12.82 30.42
#